data_AF-A0A6J6E745-F1
#
_entry.id   AF-A0A6J6E745-F1
#
_cell.length_a   1.000
_cell.length_b   1.000
_cell.length_c   1.000
_cell.angle_alpha   90.00
_cell.angle_beta   90.00
_cell.angle_gamma   90.00
#
_symmetry.space_group_name_H-M   'P 1'
#
loop_
_entity.id
_entity.type
_entity.pdbx_description
1 polymer ?
#
loop_
_entity_poly.entity_id
_entity_poly.type
_entity_poly.pdbx_seq_one_letter_code
_entity_poly.pdbx_strand_id
1 'polypeptide(L)'
;MSTPPDSTPSATPDGPIDGTPHAGREGARPRGLAALVAVVTICVVAAVAFGVWAFGSSDDGGSASGASGADHGDHLGGDAHAGHGGGEVLEGCDAAAINASMMMFDPFVADELLGSGCPWPYFAGVDVDGGAEDPSIAAVFEPRRYAEVYDLLAAERLGMCAVSRLADPEVNGLVFGFRTLLQPGGCVDGVASVELDVREYSTRAWRDTAAGAMLDAPGVDSVVVLGRWLVTTRGDDAAAAAALLTSIGAMDGAVTLDG
;
A
#
# COMPACT_ATOMS: atom_id res chain seq x y z
N MET A 1 27.79 31.84 -73.38
CA MET A 1 27.51 30.67 -72.52
C MET A 1 26.29 29.97 -73.09
N SER A 2 26.41 28.66 -73.28
CA SER A 2 25.64 27.81 -74.22
C SER A 2 24.15 27.62 -73.90
N THR A 3 23.36 27.38 -74.96
CA THR A 3 21.95 26.95 -74.97
C THR A 3 21.87 25.38 -75.11
N PRO A 4 20.69 24.72 -75.26
CA PRO A 4 20.05 23.76 -74.31
C PRO A 4 19.78 22.37 -74.99
N PRO A 5 18.65 21.63 -74.82
CA PRO A 5 18.00 20.97 -73.67
C PRO A 5 17.91 19.40 -73.81
N ASP A 6 17.22 18.78 -72.84
CA ASP A 6 16.26 17.64 -72.98
C ASP A 6 16.71 16.17 -72.84
N SER A 7 15.76 15.34 -72.35
CA SER A 7 15.61 13.87 -72.45
C SER A 7 15.57 13.09 -71.11
N THR A 8 14.36 12.76 -70.66
CA THR A 8 14.05 11.51 -69.91
C THR A 8 13.98 10.34 -70.91
N PRO A 9 14.20 9.07 -70.46
CA PRO A 9 13.06 8.16 -70.44
C PRO A 9 13.07 7.10 -69.31
N SER A 10 11.85 6.62 -69.03
CA SER A 10 11.44 5.45 -68.24
C SER A 10 12.22 4.16 -68.52
N ALA A 11 12.32 3.28 -67.50
CA ALA A 11 12.02 1.84 -67.61
C ALA A 11 12.08 1.15 -66.25
N THR A 12 10.94 0.71 -65.73
CA THR A 12 10.83 -0.49 -64.89
C THR A 12 10.82 -1.71 -65.82
N PRO A 13 11.39 -2.85 -65.38
CA PRO A 13 10.69 -4.10 -65.65
C PRO A 13 10.58 -4.99 -64.41
N ASP A 14 9.37 -5.52 -64.25
CA ASP A 14 9.00 -6.68 -63.44
C ASP A 14 9.86 -7.91 -63.73
N GLY A 15 10.13 -8.72 -62.70
CA GLY A 15 10.59 -10.10 -62.90
C GLY A 15 10.90 -10.87 -61.60
N PRO A 16 10.55 -12.16 -61.50
CA PRO A 16 10.17 -12.83 -60.25
C PRO A 16 11.28 -13.68 -59.64
N ILE A 17 11.22 -13.96 -58.34
CA ILE A 17 11.92 -15.11 -57.74
C ILE A 17 10.94 -15.90 -56.88
N ASP A 18 10.42 -16.96 -57.48
CA ASP A 18 9.94 -18.15 -56.79
C ASP A 18 11.11 -19.15 -56.68
N GLY A 19 11.15 -19.95 -55.61
CA GLY A 19 12.06 -21.10 -55.50
C GLY A 19 13.02 -21.11 -54.31
N THR A 20 12.55 -21.59 -53.15
CA THR A 20 13.37 -22.46 -52.28
C THR A 20 13.68 -23.78 -53.02
N PRO A 21 14.74 -24.59 -52.73
CA PRO A 21 15.28 -24.88 -51.40
C PRO A 21 16.81 -25.14 -51.30
N HIS A 22 17.38 -25.14 -50.09
CA HIS A 22 18.39 -26.13 -49.65
C HIS A 22 18.60 -26.09 -48.13
N ALA A 23 18.92 -27.26 -47.61
CA ALA A 23 18.78 -27.73 -46.24
C ALA A 23 19.84 -27.23 -45.25
N GLY A 24 19.48 -27.28 -43.96
CA GLY A 24 20.38 -27.86 -42.95
C GLY A 24 20.76 -26.97 -41.78
N ARG A 25 19.96 -27.01 -40.70
CA ARG A 25 20.54 -27.14 -39.35
C ARG A 25 19.54 -27.83 -38.40
N GLU A 26 19.89 -29.05 -38.03
CA GLU A 26 19.33 -29.77 -36.88
C GLU A 26 19.63 -29.00 -35.59
N GLY A 27 18.69 -29.01 -34.63
CA GLY A 27 19.01 -28.60 -33.26
C GLY A 27 17.82 -28.25 -32.36
N ALA A 28 17.47 -29.22 -31.51
CA ALA A 28 16.83 -29.08 -30.20
C ALA A 28 15.30 -28.87 -30.12
N ARG A 29 14.64 -29.95 -29.71
CA ARG A 29 13.29 -30.03 -29.14
C ARG A 29 13.10 -29.05 -27.95
N PRO A 30 11.91 -28.45 -27.76
CA PRO A 30 11.63 -27.63 -26.58
C PRO A 30 11.46 -28.53 -25.34
N ARG A 31 12.53 -28.67 -24.55
CA ARG A 31 12.50 -29.25 -23.19
C ARG A 31 12.24 -28.19 -22.11
N GLY A 32 11.63 -27.05 -22.46
CA GLY A 32 11.39 -25.95 -21.52
C GLY A 32 10.03 -26.00 -20.81
N LEU A 33 9.00 -26.61 -21.42
CA LEU A 33 7.63 -26.52 -20.90
C LEU A 33 7.32 -27.53 -19.80
N ALA A 34 7.92 -28.73 -19.83
CA ALA A 34 7.66 -29.75 -18.81
C ALA A 34 8.36 -29.45 -17.47
N ALA A 35 9.50 -28.75 -17.48
CA ALA A 35 10.20 -28.38 -16.25
C ALA A 35 9.47 -27.26 -15.49
N LEU A 36 8.83 -26.34 -16.21
CA LEU A 36 8.11 -25.20 -15.61
C LEU A 36 6.82 -25.66 -14.91
N VAL A 37 6.13 -26.68 -15.44
CA VAL A 37 4.92 -27.25 -14.82
C VAL A 37 5.26 -28.02 -13.53
N ALA A 38 6.40 -28.71 -13.48
CA ALA A 38 6.81 -29.50 -12.31
C ALA A 38 7.21 -28.63 -11.10
N VAL A 39 7.80 -27.45 -11.33
CA VAL A 39 8.17 -26.52 -10.24
C VAL A 39 6.92 -25.90 -9.60
N VAL A 40 5.92 -25.54 -10.41
CA VAL A 40 4.67 -24.94 -9.90
C VAL A 40 3.88 -25.93 -9.06
N THR A 41 3.83 -27.22 -9.43
CA THR A 41 3.09 -28.22 -8.63
C THR A 41 3.76 -28.52 -7.29
N ILE A 42 5.10 -28.48 -7.19
CA ILE A 42 5.81 -28.69 -5.92
C ILE A 42 5.59 -27.51 -4.95
N CYS A 43 5.55 -26.27 -5.43
CA CYS A 43 5.29 -25.10 -4.59
C CYS A 43 3.85 -25.08 -4.03
N VAL A 44 2.85 -25.50 -4.81
CA VAL A 44 1.45 -25.52 -4.34
C VAL A 44 1.23 -26.61 -3.28
N VAL A 45 1.88 -27.78 -3.41
CA VAL A 45 1.76 -28.86 -2.39
C VAL A 45 2.46 -28.49 -1.08
N ALA A 46 3.58 -27.77 -1.14
CA ALA A 46 4.26 -27.28 0.07
C ALA A 46 3.41 -26.23 0.83
N ALA A 47 2.75 -25.31 0.12
CA ALA A 47 1.92 -24.28 0.77
C ALA A 47 0.68 -24.88 1.47
N VAL A 48 0.06 -25.91 0.88
CA VAL A 48 -1.11 -26.57 1.50
C VAL A 48 -0.71 -27.44 2.70
N ALA A 49 0.47 -28.06 2.68
CA ALA A 49 0.97 -28.84 3.82
C ALA A 49 1.33 -27.97 5.04
N PHE A 50 1.83 -26.75 4.84
CA PHE A 50 2.10 -25.81 5.93
C PHE A 50 0.85 -25.19 6.55
N GLY A 51 -0.22 -24.97 5.75
CA GLY A 51 -1.50 -24.48 6.27
C GLY A 51 -2.24 -25.48 7.17
N VAL A 52 -2.07 -26.78 6.93
CA VAL A 52 -2.74 -27.82 7.73
C VAL A 52 -2.03 -28.08 9.07
N TRP A 53 -0.72 -27.86 9.17
CA TRP A 53 0.01 -28.06 10.44
C TRP A 53 -0.21 -26.91 11.44
N ALA A 54 -0.53 -25.70 10.97
CA ALA A 54 -0.81 -24.55 11.85
C ALA A 54 -2.24 -24.52 12.42
N PHE A 55 -3.18 -25.33 11.89
CA PHE A 55 -4.59 -25.31 12.30
C PHE A 55 -5.17 -26.67 12.71
N GLY A 56 -4.33 -27.68 12.94
CA GLY A 56 -4.78 -29.05 13.24
C GLY A 56 -4.41 -29.54 14.64
N SER A 57 -5.20 -29.15 15.66
CA SER A 57 -5.67 -30.00 16.77
C SER A 57 -5.96 -29.19 18.03
N SER A 58 -7.24 -29.02 18.36
CA SER A 58 -7.71 -28.94 19.75
C SER A 58 -9.16 -29.41 19.75
N ASP A 59 -9.34 -30.64 20.22
CA ASP A 59 -10.62 -31.30 20.38
C ASP A 59 -11.53 -30.55 21.36
N ASP A 60 -12.81 -30.55 21.02
CA ASP A 60 -13.92 -30.07 21.83
C ASP A 60 -14.03 -30.81 23.16
N GLY A 61 -14.20 -30.06 24.25
CA GLY A 61 -14.57 -30.65 25.54
C GLY A 61 -14.90 -29.64 26.62
N GLY A 62 -16.19 -29.48 26.91
CA GLY A 62 -16.66 -29.08 28.25
C GLY A 62 -17.60 -27.89 28.30
N SER A 63 -18.91 -28.18 28.27
CA SER A 63 -19.98 -27.30 28.75
C SER A 63 -19.83 -26.95 30.23
N ALA A 64 -20.27 -25.75 30.65
CA ALA A 64 -21.25 -25.56 31.74
C ALA A 64 -21.54 -24.07 32.06
N SER A 65 -22.78 -23.66 31.76
CA SER A 65 -23.74 -22.92 32.61
C SER A 65 -23.28 -21.87 33.64
N GLY A 66 -23.94 -20.70 33.58
CA GLY A 66 -24.18 -19.82 34.73
C GLY A 66 -25.23 -18.77 34.40
N ALA A 67 -26.41 -18.87 35.01
CA ALA A 67 -27.60 -18.08 34.73
C ALA A 67 -27.78 -16.86 35.65
N SER A 68 -28.59 -15.91 35.16
CA SER A 68 -29.56 -15.07 35.89
C SER A 68 -29.08 -13.92 36.79
N GLY A 69 -29.79 -12.79 36.69
CA GLY A 69 -29.89 -11.79 37.76
C GLY A 69 -30.28 -10.40 37.26
N ALA A 70 -31.52 -9.99 37.55
CA ALA A 70 -32.10 -8.71 37.19
C ALA A 70 -31.81 -7.60 38.22
N ASP A 71 -32.11 -6.35 37.81
CA ASP A 71 -32.85 -5.33 38.57
C ASP A 71 -32.14 -4.02 38.99
N HIS A 72 -33.00 -2.99 39.09
CA HIS A 72 -32.87 -1.53 39.05
C HIS A 72 -31.93 -0.84 40.06
N GLY A 73 -31.50 0.39 39.70
CA GLY A 73 -31.04 1.39 40.66
C GLY A 73 -30.65 2.73 40.02
N ASP A 74 -31.61 3.64 39.94
CA ASP A 74 -31.41 5.08 39.72
C ASP A 74 -30.73 5.70 40.95
N HIS A 75 -29.57 6.36 40.80
CA HIS A 75 -29.06 7.34 41.77
C HIS A 75 -28.24 8.44 41.08
N LEU A 76 -28.80 9.64 41.07
CA LEU A 76 -28.11 10.91 40.81
C LEU A 76 -27.19 11.27 41.99
N GLY A 77 -25.97 11.72 41.70
CA GLY A 77 -25.08 12.37 42.66
C GLY A 77 -23.66 12.48 42.13
N GLY A 78 -23.23 13.69 41.78
CA GLY A 78 -21.93 13.94 41.15
C GLY A 78 -20.73 13.74 42.06
N ASP A 79 -19.57 13.55 41.44
CA ASP A 79 -18.38 14.37 41.61
C ASP A 79 -17.33 13.91 40.58
N ALA A 80 -16.72 14.89 39.91
CA ALA A 80 -15.59 14.66 39.02
C ALA A 80 -14.37 14.23 39.86
N HIS A 81 -13.72 13.12 39.49
CA HIS A 81 -12.25 12.97 39.43
C HIS A 81 -11.89 11.53 39.00
N ALA A 82 -11.17 11.45 37.87
CA ALA A 82 -10.22 10.41 37.46
C ALA A 82 -10.61 8.91 37.58
N GLY A 83 -10.74 8.22 36.44
CA GLY A 83 -10.65 6.76 36.42
C GLY A 83 -11.05 6.11 35.09
N HIS A 84 -10.04 5.71 34.31
CA HIS A 84 -10.04 4.66 33.28
C HIS A 84 -10.92 4.83 32.03
N GLY A 85 -10.25 5.15 30.92
CA GLY A 85 -10.78 5.16 29.57
C GLY A 85 -11.17 3.78 29.05
N GLY A 86 -12.39 3.36 29.36
CA GLY A 86 -13.18 2.55 28.44
C GLY A 86 -14.10 3.51 27.70
N GLY A 87 -13.67 3.98 26.53
CA GLY A 87 -14.52 4.84 25.71
C GLY A 87 -15.81 4.11 25.39
N GLU A 88 -16.95 4.75 25.66
CA GLU A 88 -18.21 4.34 25.05
C GLU A 88 -17.97 4.30 23.53
N VAL A 89 -17.94 3.10 22.97
CA VAL A 89 -17.98 2.95 21.52
C VAL A 89 -19.29 3.60 21.09
N LEU A 90 -19.19 4.75 20.43
CA LEU A 90 -20.35 5.39 19.83
C LEU A 90 -21.04 4.36 18.93
N GLU A 91 -22.31 4.09 19.21
CA GLU A 91 -23.11 3.07 18.54
C GLU A 91 -23.00 3.26 17.01
N GLY A 92 -22.40 2.29 16.31
CA GLY A 92 -22.17 2.34 14.86
C GLY A 92 -20.70 2.50 14.42
N CYS A 93 -19.79 2.93 15.30
CA CYS A 93 -18.37 3.03 14.94
C CYS A 93 -17.68 1.67 14.79
N ASP A 94 -18.01 0.72 15.68
CA ASP A 94 -17.59 -0.67 15.51
C ASP A 94 -18.15 -1.28 14.22
N ALA A 95 -19.39 -0.95 13.86
CA ALA A 95 -20.00 -1.44 12.63
C ALA A 95 -19.30 -0.87 11.38
N ALA A 96 -18.91 0.41 11.40
CA ALA A 96 -18.14 1.03 10.33
C ALA A 96 -16.74 0.40 10.19
N ALA A 97 -16.03 0.20 11.31
CA ALA A 97 -14.72 -0.46 11.33
C ALA A 97 -14.80 -1.93 10.88
N ILE A 98 -15.80 -2.67 11.34
CA ILE A 98 -16.05 -4.05 10.92
C ILE A 98 -16.37 -4.09 9.42
N ASN A 99 -17.27 -3.23 8.93
CA ASN A 99 -17.61 -3.18 7.52
C ASN A 99 -16.39 -2.85 6.66
N ALA A 100 -15.57 -1.89 7.09
CA ALA A 100 -14.31 -1.57 6.43
C ALA A 100 -13.34 -2.76 6.39
N SER A 101 -13.28 -3.57 7.45
CA SER A 101 -12.46 -4.78 7.49
C SER A 101 -13.02 -5.95 6.65
N MET A 102 -14.33 -5.96 6.39
CA MET A 102 -15.01 -6.97 5.57
C MET A 102 -15.00 -6.65 4.07
N MET A 103 -14.97 -5.36 3.72
CA MET A 103 -14.73 -4.91 2.35
C MET A 103 -13.23 -5.02 2.03
N MET A 104 -12.87 -4.99 0.73
CA MET A 104 -11.46 -4.88 0.36
C MET A 104 -10.95 -3.53 0.87
N PHE A 105 -10.39 -3.52 2.08
CA PHE A 105 -10.00 -2.29 2.76
C PHE A 105 -8.97 -1.56 1.90
N ASP A 106 -9.39 -0.42 1.38
CA ASP A 106 -8.66 0.38 0.41
C ASP A 106 -8.63 1.86 0.88
N PRO A 107 -7.85 2.72 0.20
CA PRO A 107 -7.74 4.12 0.58
C PRO A 107 -9.05 4.91 0.54
N PHE A 108 -9.99 4.54 -0.34
CA PHE A 108 -11.28 5.21 -0.42
C PHE A 108 -12.13 4.88 0.82
N VAL A 109 -12.12 3.62 1.25
CA VAL A 109 -12.78 3.20 2.49
C VAL A 109 -12.14 3.90 3.71
N ALA A 110 -10.81 4.09 3.72
CA ALA A 110 -10.15 4.86 4.77
C ALA A 110 -10.61 6.34 4.80
N ASP A 111 -10.78 6.97 3.64
CA ASP A 111 -11.32 8.34 3.51
C ASP A 111 -12.79 8.45 3.93
N GLU A 112 -13.59 7.40 3.75
CA GLU A 112 -14.97 7.33 4.24
C GLU A 112 -15.02 7.20 5.76
N LEU A 113 -14.15 6.39 6.37
CA LEU A 113 -14.04 6.26 7.83
C LEU A 113 -13.70 7.60 8.49
N LEU A 114 -12.83 8.41 7.87
CA LEU A 114 -12.52 9.77 8.32
C LEU A 114 -13.78 10.67 8.35
N GLY A 115 -14.70 10.47 7.40
CA GLY A 115 -15.97 11.19 7.34
C GLY A 115 -17.05 10.69 8.31
N SER A 116 -16.86 9.54 8.96
CA SER A 116 -17.87 8.89 9.81
C SER A 116 -18.08 9.56 11.17
N GLY A 117 -17.12 10.39 11.62
CA GLY A 117 -17.15 11.00 12.95
C GLY A 117 -16.73 10.07 14.09
N CYS A 118 -16.25 8.86 13.78
CA CYS A 118 -15.77 7.92 14.77
C CYS A 118 -14.47 8.36 15.43
N PRO A 119 -14.27 8.03 16.73
CA PRO A 119 -13.02 8.33 17.41
C PRO A 119 -11.87 7.57 16.76
N TRP A 120 -10.69 8.19 16.79
CA TRP A 120 -9.45 7.58 16.34
C TRP A 120 -8.71 6.94 17.53
N PRO A 121 -8.08 5.76 17.37
CA PRO A 121 -8.07 4.89 16.18
C PRO A 121 -9.41 4.17 15.95
N TYR A 122 -9.74 3.86 14.70
CA TYR A 122 -11.03 3.24 14.33
C TYR A 122 -11.15 1.77 14.73
N PHE A 123 -10.02 1.07 14.85
CA PHE A 123 -9.98 -0.36 15.11
C PHE A 123 -9.61 -0.63 16.56
N ALA A 124 -10.35 -1.53 17.21
CA ALA A 124 -10.03 -1.98 18.55
C ALA A 124 -8.72 -2.79 18.58
N GLY A 125 -7.98 -2.70 19.69
CA GLY A 125 -6.73 -3.44 19.90
C GLY A 125 -5.48 -2.79 19.30
N VAL A 126 -5.63 -1.63 18.65
CA VAL A 126 -4.49 -0.80 18.21
C VAL A 126 -3.78 -0.24 19.44
N ASP A 127 -2.45 -0.40 19.47
CA ASP A 127 -1.63 0.15 20.55
C ASP A 127 -1.59 1.68 20.49
N VAL A 128 -1.96 2.33 21.59
CA VAL A 128 -1.90 3.78 21.77
C VAL A 128 -0.86 4.20 22.81
N ASP A 129 -0.33 3.24 23.57
CA ASP A 129 0.68 3.48 24.59
C ASP A 129 2.07 3.24 23.99
N GLY A 130 3.05 4.05 24.37
CA GLY A 130 4.42 3.90 23.87
C GLY A 130 4.77 4.84 22.71
N GLY A 131 5.80 4.46 21.98
CA GLY A 131 6.54 5.39 21.12
C GLY A 131 7.23 6.51 21.90
N ALA A 132 7.86 7.41 21.18
CA ALA A 132 8.48 8.63 21.66
C ALA A 132 8.25 9.73 20.62
N GLU A 133 7.67 10.84 21.06
CA GLU A 133 7.56 12.04 20.22
C GLU A 133 8.95 12.62 19.97
N ASP A 134 9.20 13.07 18.75
CA ASP A 134 10.42 13.78 18.39
C ASP A 134 10.10 15.27 18.25
N PRO A 135 10.64 16.15 19.12
CA PRO A 135 10.35 17.58 19.07
C PRO A 135 10.86 18.27 17.80
N SER A 136 11.73 17.64 17.02
CA SER A 136 12.16 18.14 15.71
C SER A 136 11.12 17.92 14.61
N ILE A 137 10.19 16.96 14.79
CA ILE A 137 9.11 16.67 13.85
C ILE A 137 7.90 17.55 14.18
N ALA A 138 7.89 18.77 13.65
CA ALA A 138 6.84 19.77 13.91
C ALA A 138 5.51 19.54 13.15
N ALA A 139 5.30 18.36 12.55
CA ALA A 139 4.08 18.02 11.81
C ALA A 139 2.87 17.87 12.76
N VAL A 140 1.80 18.61 12.46
CA VAL A 140 0.51 18.49 13.18
C VAL A 140 0.01 17.05 13.08
N PHE A 141 -0.53 16.51 14.18
CA PHE A 141 -1.05 15.15 14.21
C PHE A 141 -2.57 15.17 13.93
N GLU A 142 -2.91 15.28 12.65
CA GLU A 142 -4.29 15.43 12.17
C GLU A 142 -4.62 14.41 11.08
N PRO A 143 -5.90 14.00 10.95
CA PRO A 143 -6.31 13.11 9.87
C PRO A 143 -6.14 13.78 8.50
N ARG A 144 -5.76 13.01 7.47
CA ARG A 144 -5.61 13.46 6.07
C ARG A 144 -6.35 12.52 5.13
N ARG A 145 -6.76 13.03 3.97
CA ARG A 145 -7.46 12.22 2.96
C ARG A 145 -6.49 11.68 1.93
N TYR A 146 -6.53 10.38 1.65
CA TYR A 146 -5.75 9.73 0.59
C TYR A 146 -6.03 10.33 -0.78
N ALA A 147 -7.25 10.86 -1.00
CA ALA A 147 -7.59 11.66 -2.16
C ALA A 147 -6.57 12.80 -2.46
N GLU A 148 -6.02 13.47 -1.45
CA GLU A 148 -5.03 14.54 -1.63
C GLU A 148 -3.75 14.02 -2.29
N VAL A 149 -3.30 12.83 -1.90
CA VAL A 149 -2.13 12.18 -2.49
C VAL A 149 -2.44 11.76 -3.92
N TYR A 150 -3.61 11.18 -4.18
CA TYR A 150 -3.97 10.72 -5.54
C TYR A 150 -4.17 11.86 -6.53
N ASP A 151 -4.70 13.01 -6.09
CA ASP A 151 -4.76 14.22 -6.90
C ASP A 151 -3.34 14.68 -7.28
N LEU A 152 -2.39 14.59 -6.34
CA LEU A 152 -0.98 14.86 -6.59
C LEU A 152 -0.36 13.86 -7.58
N LEU A 153 -0.61 12.56 -7.43
CA LEU A 153 -0.10 11.54 -8.38
C LEU A 153 -0.60 11.80 -9.80
N ALA A 154 -1.87 12.21 -9.94
CA ALA A 154 -2.45 12.58 -11.22
C ALA A 154 -1.79 13.84 -11.80
N ALA A 155 -1.52 14.86 -10.98
CA ALA A 155 -0.82 16.08 -11.38
C ALA A 155 0.62 15.80 -11.86
N GLU A 156 1.32 14.89 -11.18
CA GLU A 156 2.67 14.43 -11.54
C GLU A 156 2.69 13.44 -12.72
N ARG A 157 1.52 13.11 -13.30
CA ARG A 157 1.36 12.18 -14.42
C ARG A 157 1.93 10.79 -14.13
N LEU A 158 1.83 10.36 -12.88
CA LEU A 158 2.17 9.01 -12.45
C LEU A 158 0.95 8.10 -12.62
N GLY A 159 1.08 7.07 -13.44
CA GLY A 159 0.05 6.06 -13.59
C GLY A 159 0.04 5.10 -12.41
N MET A 160 -1.13 4.86 -11.83
CA MET A 160 -1.33 3.85 -10.78
C MET A 160 -1.44 2.46 -11.41
N CYS A 161 -0.50 1.57 -11.08
CA CYS A 161 -0.47 0.18 -11.52
C CYS A 161 -1.31 -0.72 -10.61
N ALA A 162 -1.18 -0.53 -9.31
CA ALA A 162 -1.90 -1.29 -8.30
C ALA A 162 -1.92 -0.50 -6.99
N VAL A 163 -2.92 -0.80 -6.16
CA VAL A 163 -3.00 -0.35 -4.78
C VAL A 163 -3.29 -1.56 -3.91
N SER A 164 -2.56 -1.72 -2.81
CA SER A 164 -2.83 -2.77 -1.83
C SER A 164 -2.62 -2.25 -0.42
N ARG A 165 -3.35 -2.81 0.55
CA ARG A 165 -3.02 -2.63 1.96
C ARG A 165 -1.62 -3.18 2.23
N LEU A 166 -0.85 -2.48 3.06
CA LEU A 166 0.42 -2.99 3.56
C LEU A 166 0.17 -4.23 4.41
N ALA A 167 0.99 -5.26 4.23
CA ALA A 167 0.93 -6.50 5.00
C ALA A 167 1.66 -6.39 6.36
N ASP A 168 2.07 -5.17 6.73
CA ASP A 168 2.79 -4.90 7.97
C ASP A 168 1.87 -5.25 9.16
N PRO A 169 2.40 -5.93 10.20
CA PRO A 169 1.60 -6.22 11.39
C PRO A 169 1.18 -4.90 12.06
N GLU A 170 -0.07 -4.84 12.52
CA GLU A 170 -0.64 -3.71 13.28
C GLU A 170 -0.10 -3.69 14.73
N VAL A 171 1.20 -3.48 14.84
CA VAL A 171 1.93 -3.37 16.10
C VAL A 171 2.62 -2.01 16.16
N ASN A 172 3.07 -1.60 17.35
CA ASN A 172 3.77 -0.32 17.56
C ASN A 172 2.97 0.87 17.02
N GLY A 173 1.67 0.85 17.29
CA GLY A 173 0.73 1.90 16.88
C GLY A 173 0.46 2.04 15.39
N LEU A 174 0.95 1.14 14.52
CA LEU A 174 0.50 1.12 13.13
C LEU A 174 -0.98 0.70 13.09
N VAL A 175 -1.83 1.53 12.51
CA VAL A 175 -3.27 1.26 12.37
C VAL A 175 -3.55 0.55 11.05
N PHE A 176 -3.04 1.11 9.96
CA PHE A 176 -3.02 0.52 8.63
C PHE A 176 -2.09 1.34 7.72
N GLY A 177 -1.89 0.87 6.50
CA GLY A 177 -1.30 1.69 5.46
C GLY A 177 -1.51 1.08 4.09
N PHE A 178 -1.17 1.83 3.05
CA PHE A 178 -1.36 1.44 1.66
C PHE A 178 -0.07 1.61 0.87
N ARG A 179 0.17 0.63 -0.01
CA ARG A 179 1.19 0.69 -1.04
C ARG A 179 0.53 0.97 -2.38
N THR A 180 1.02 1.99 -3.07
CA THR A 180 0.65 2.30 -4.44
C THR A 180 1.85 2.05 -5.35
N LEU A 181 1.68 1.17 -6.33
CA LEU A 181 2.66 0.91 -7.37
C LEU A 181 2.43 1.89 -8.52
N LEU A 182 3.49 2.60 -8.94
CA LEU A 182 3.42 3.76 -9.83
C LEU A 182 4.39 3.63 -11.00
N GLN A 183 3.96 4.19 -12.14
CA GLN A 183 4.76 4.24 -13.37
C GLN A 183 4.68 5.63 -14.03
N PRO A 184 5.81 6.33 -14.22
CA PRO A 184 5.84 7.58 -14.98
C PRO A 184 5.32 7.39 -16.40
N GLY A 185 4.41 8.28 -16.82
CA GLY A 185 3.83 8.23 -18.17
C GLY A 185 2.67 7.24 -18.34
N GLY A 186 2.28 6.51 -17.28
CA GLY A 186 1.15 5.60 -17.28
C GLY A 186 1.56 4.14 -17.05
N CYS A 187 0.67 3.36 -16.45
CA CYS A 187 0.92 1.95 -16.20
C CYS A 187 0.42 1.07 -17.36
N VAL A 188 1.26 0.90 -18.37
CA VAL A 188 1.03 -0.09 -19.42
C VAL A 188 1.69 -1.40 -18.98
N ASP A 189 0.99 -2.52 -19.12
CA ASP A 189 1.46 -3.88 -18.76
C ASP A 189 1.66 -4.17 -17.25
N GLY A 190 1.26 -3.26 -16.36
CA GLY A 190 1.30 -3.49 -14.90
C GLY A 190 2.70 -3.39 -14.29
N VAL A 191 3.70 -2.93 -15.04
CA VAL A 191 5.07 -2.73 -14.55
C VAL A 191 5.15 -1.37 -13.86
N ALA A 192 5.58 -1.37 -12.60
CA ALA A 192 5.82 -0.18 -11.81
C ALA A 192 7.32 0.03 -11.58
N SER A 193 7.77 1.28 -11.61
CA SER A 193 9.14 1.68 -11.31
C SER A 193 9.27 2.47 -10.01
N VAL A 194 8.15 2.88 -9.41
CA VAL A 194 8.07 3.60 -8.14
C VAL A 194 7.02 2.92 -7.25
N GLU A 195 7.33 2.80 -5.97
CA GLU A 195 6.44 2.36 -4.91
C GLU A 195 6.27 3.49 -3.91
N LEU A 196 5.03 3.83 -3.60
CA LEU A 196 4.66 4.80 -2.57
C LEU A 196 3.97 4.06 -1.44
N ASP A 197 4.54 4.14 -0.24
CA ASP A 197 3.92 3.63 0.97
C ASP A 197 3.43 4.81 1.82
N VAL A 198 2.17 4.75 2.25
CA VAL A 198 1.59 5.68 3.23
C VAL A 198 1.11 4.85 4.42
N ARG A 199 1.71 5.07 5.59
CA ARG A 199 1.41 4.37 6.85
C ARG A 199 0.74 5.33 7.81
N GLU A 200 -0.35 4.92 8.45
CA GLU A 200 -1.11 5.74 9.40
C GLU A 200 -0.99 5.18 10.82
N TYR A 201 -0.64 6.07 11.76
CA TYR A 201 -0.31 5.70 13.14
C TYR A 201 -1.33 6.21 14.16
N SER A 202 -1.46 5.48 15.26
CA SER A 202 -2.43 5.73 16.33
C SER A 202 -2.14 7.01 17.10
N THR A 203 -0.86 7.30 17.35
CA THR A 203 -0.40 8.48 18.10
C THR A 203 0.79 9.16 17.41
N ARG A 204 1.03 10.44 17.77
CA ARG A 204 2.22 11.18 17.33
C ARG A 204 3.50 10.46 17.74
N ALA A 205 3.55 9.96 18.98
CA ALA A 205 4.72 9.28 19.52
C ALA A 205 5.10 8.04 18.68
N TRP A 206 4.11 7.24 18.27
CA TRP A 206 4.35 6.08 17.41
C TRP A 206 4.78 6.47 16.00
N ARG A 207 4.14 7.48 15.41
CA ARG A 207 4.51 8.03 14.09
C ARG A 207 5.96 8.51 14.07
N ASP A 208 6.36 9.28 15.08
CA ASP A 208 7.70 9.89 15.14
C ASP A 208 8.78 8.84 15.39
N THR A 209 8.51 7.85 16.26
CA THR A 209 9.40 6.69 16.45
C THR A 209 9.58 5.90 15.17
N ALA A 210 8.48 5.65 14.43
CA ALA A 210 8.55 4.97 13.15
C ALA A 210 9.30 5.77 12.10
N ALA A 211 9.17 7.11 12.10
CA ALA A 211 9.89 8.00 11.19
C ALA A 211 11.40 7.90 11.39
N GLY A 212 11.87 7.97 12.64
CA GLY A 212 13.28 7.76 12.97
C GLY A 212 13.79 6.38 12.55
N ALA A 213 13.05 5.32 12.88
CA ALA A 213 13.44 3.95 12.52
C ALA A 213 13.49 3.71 11.01
N MET A 214 12.66 4.42 10.24
CA MET A 214 12.60 4.27 8.78
C MET A 214 13.79 4.93 8.07
N LEU A 215 14.36 6.00 8.63
CA LEU A 215 15.58 6.62 8.10
C LEU A 215 16.80 5.68 8.19
N ASP A 216 16.81 4.76 9.15
CA ASP A 216 17.83 3.72 9.27
C ASP A 216 17.61 2.54 8.31
N ALA A 217 16.47 2.50 7.59
CA ALA A 217 16.12 1.39 6.71
C ALA A 217 16.88 1.45 5.37
N PRO A 218 17.41 0.31 4.87
CA PRO A 218 18.11 0.30 3.60
C PRO A 218 17.25 0.76 2.43
N GLY A 219 17.76 1.70 1.64
CA GLY A 219 17.08 2.22 0.45
C GLY A 219 16.00 3.27 0.73
N VAL A 220 15.99 3.83 1.94
CA VAL A 220 15.19 5.00 2.30
C VAL A 220 16.15 6.17 2.53
N ASP A 221 16.14 7.14 1.61
CA ASP A 221 16.99 8.34 1.74
C ASP A 221 16.27 9.47 2.50
N SER A 222 14.94 9.51 2.38
CA SER A 222 14.10 10.50 3.05
C SER A 222 12.74 9.90 3.42
N VAL A 223 12.12 10.50 4.43
CA VAL A 223 10.77 10.17 4.91
C VAL A 223 9.98 11.47 4.98
N VAL A 224 8.71 11.44 4.57
CA VAL A 224 7.81 12.58 4.80
C VAL A 224 6.81 12.23 5.89
N VAL A 225 6.72 13.10 6.90
CA VAL A 225 5.71 13.04 7.95
C VAL A 225 4.63 14.07 7.64
N LEU A 226 3.36 13.63 7.59
CA LEU A 226 2.22 14.49 7.24
C LEU A 226 0.98 14.04 8.00
N GLY A 227 0.46 14.88 8.91
CA GLY A 227 -0.71 14.49 9.70
C GLY A 227 -0.41 13.25 10.56
N ARG A 228 -1.27 12.23 10.47
CA ARG A 228 -1.05 10.91 11.10
C ARG A 228 -0.13 9.99 10.30
N TRP A 229 0.34 10.45 9.14
CA TRP A 229 1.04 9.60 8.19
C TRP A 229 2.56 9.68 8.30
N LEU A 230 3.15 8.56 7.93
CA LEU A 230 4.53 8.41 7.49
C LEU A 230 4.50 7.95 6.04
N VAL A 231 5.20 8.69 5.18
CA VAL A 231 5.22 8.47 3.74
C VAL A 231 6.65 8.16 3.30
N THR A 232 6.81 7.08 2.55
CA THR A 232 8.08 6.72 1.92
C THR A 232 7.90 6.34 0.46
N THR A 233 8.95 6.55 -0.31
CA THR A 233 9.03 6.11 -1.70
C THR A 233 10.25 5.22 -1.91
N ARG A 234 10.14 4.25 -2.81
CA ARG A 234 11.26 3.43 -3.27
C ARG A 234 11.02 2.99 -4.71
N GLY A 235 12.00 2.36 -5.35
CA GLY A 235 11.82 1.76 -6.67
C GLY A 235 13.05 1.91 -7.57
N ASP A 236 12.98 1.31 -8.74
CA ASP A 236 14.06 1.29 -9.73
C ASP A 236 14.30 2.67 -10.37
N ASP A 237 13.25 3.51 -10.42
CA ASP A 237 13.36 4.91 -10.85
C ASP A 237 13.52 5.84 -9.64
N ALA A 238 14.76 5.92 -9.12
CA ALA A 238 15.09 6.74 -7.96
C ALA A 238 14.80 8.23 -8.17
N ALA A 239 14.92 8.73 -9.40
CA ALA A 239 14.64 10.13 -9.70
C ALA A 239 13.15 10.44 -9.62
N ALA A 240 12.29 9.56 -10.16
CA ALA A 240 10.84 9.70 -10.04
C ALA A 240 10.36 9.51 -8.60
N ALA A 241 10.94 8.57 -7.86
CA ALA A 241 10.63 8.36 -6.44
C ALA A 241 10.96 9.61 -5.60
N ALA A 242 12.18 10.17 -5.76
CA ALA A 242 12.61 11.37 -5.04
C ALA A 242 11.77 12.61 -5.43
N ALA A 243 11.41 12.76 -6.72
CA ALA A 243 10.55 13.83 -7.17
C ALA A 243 9.15 13.74 -6.55
N LEU A 244 8.56 12.54 -6.53
CA LEU A 244 7.27 12.30 -5.88
C LEU A 244 7.32 12.66 -4.38
N LEU A 245 8.34 12.18 -3.67
CA LEU A 245 8.47 12.46 -2.25
C LEU A 245 8.69 13.95 -1.98
N THR A 246 9.39 14.66 -2.88
CA THR A 246 9.53 16.12 -2.84
C THR A 246 8.17 16.81 -3.00
N SER A 247 7.34 16.38 -3.95
CA SER A 247 6.00 16.94 -4.16
C SER A 247 5.09 16.70 -2.94
N ILE A 248 5.15 15.52 -2.32
CA ILE A 248 4.42 15.24 -1.07
C ILE A 248 4.97 16.09 0.09
N GLY A 249 6.29 16.24 0.19
CA GLY A 249 6.95 17.11 1.18
C GLY A 249 6.62 18.60 1.01
N ALA A 250 6.09 19.01 -0.14
CA ALA A 250 5.59 20.36 -0.39
C ALA A 250 4.11 20.56 -0.01
N MET A 251 3.41 19.50 0.41
CA MET A 251 2.03 19.61 0.91
C MET A 251 1.98 20.37 2.23
N ASP A 252 0.88 21.09 2.47
CA ASP A 252 0.72 21.87 3.70
C ASP A 252 0.75 20.97 4.95
N GLY A 253 1.58 21.36 5.92
CA GLY A 253 1.83 20.61 7.15
C GLY A 253 2.80 19.44 7.04
N ALA A 254 3.42 19.20 5.88
CA ALA A 254 4.42 18.15 5.70
C ALA A 254 5.77 18.54 6.33
N VAL A 255 6.48 17.54 6.86
CA VAL A 255 7.86 17.64 7.33
C VAL A 255 8.67 16.53 6.67
N THR A 256 9.68 16.91 5.89
CA THR A 256 10.64 15.96 5.31
C THR A 256 11.80 15.75 6.28
N LEU A 257 12.17 14.49 6.47
CA LEU A 257 13.32 14.05 7.23
C LEU A 257 14.27 13.34 6.26
N ASP A 258 15.56 13.64 6.37
CA ASP A 258 16.61 13.06 5.52
C ASP A 258 17.53 12.18 6.38
N GLY A 259 18.00 11.06 5.82
CA GLY A 259 18.87 10.07 6.47
C GLY A 259 20.36 10.39 6.45
#